data_AF-A0A392V4Y0-F1
#
_entry.id   AF-A0A392V4Y0-F1
#
_cell.length_a   1.000
_cell.length_b   1.000
_cell.length_c   1.000
_cell.angle_alpha   90.00
_cell.angle_beta   90.00
_cell.angle_gamma   90.00
#
_symmetry.space_group_name_H-M   'P 1'
#
loop_
_entity.id
_entity.type
_entity.pdbx_description
1 polymer ?
#
loop_
_entity_poly.entity_id
_entity_poly.type
_entity_poly.pdbx_seq_one_letter_code
_entity_poly.pdbx_strand_id
1 'polypeptide(L)' 'VQVRDDLIVETVPLRIEGREVKRPRNKEIASVKMVWGGPIGENATWELESKKKSSYPELFSGNFRGRKFF' A
#
# COMPACT_ATOMS: atom_id res chain seq x y z
N VAL A 1 -9.73 21.41 -19.51
CA VAL A 1 -9.89 20.11 -18.82
C VAL A 1 -8.83 20.00 -17.75
N GLN A 2 -9.21 20.26 -16.50
CA GLN A 2 -8.39 19.96 -15.33
C GLN A 2 -9.06 18.78 -14.63
N VAL A 3 -8.62 17.55 -14.94
CA VAL A 3 -8.95 16.40 -14.11
C VAL A 3 -7.93 16.44 -12.98
N ARG A 4 -8.23 17.23 -11.97
CA ARG A 4 -7.63 17.14 -10.64
C ARG A 4 -8.57 16.30 -9.80
N ASP A 5 -8.75 15.07 -10.20
CA ASP A 5 -9.30 14.09 -9.29
C ASP A 5 -8.07 13.40 -8.73
N ASP A 6 -7.68 13.85 -7.55
CA ASP A 6 -7.10 12.97 -6.56
C ASP A 6 -7.98 11.73 -6.57
N LEU A 7 -7.58 10.73 -7.38
CA LEU A 7 -8.37 9.55 -7.70
C LEU A 7 -8.34 8.60 -6.49
N ILE A 8 -8.76 9.14 -5.35
CA ILE A 8 -9.32 8.44 -4.23
C ILE A 8 -10.68 7.97 -4.74
N VAL A 9 -10.70 7.08 -5.75
CA VAL A 9 -11.78 6.10 -5.81
C VAL A 9 -11.83 5.56 -4.39
N GLU A 10 -13.01 5.53 -3.77
CA GLU A 10 -13.27 4.98 -2.43
C GLU A 10 -12.83 3.51 -2.39
N THR A 11 -11.53 3.31 -2.42
CA THR A 11 -10.85 2.05 -2.54
C THR A 11 -10.26 1.85 -1.18
N VAL A 12 -10.94 1.01 -0.41
CA VAL A 12 -10.43 0.61 0.88
C VAL A 12 -9.22 -0.28 0.61
N PRO A 13 -8.07 0.01 1.23
CA PRO A 13 -6.92 -0.87 1.09
C PRO A 13 -7.26 -2.19 1.76
N LEU A 14 -7.28 -3.27 0.97
CA LEU A 14 -7.67 -4.60 1.42
C LEU A 14 -6.53 -5.28 2.17
N ARG A 15 -5.33 -5.25 1.59
CA ARG A 15 -4.16 -5.96 2.11
C ARG A 15 -2.86 -5.45 1.49
N ILE A 16 -1.75 -5.74 2.17
CA ILE A 16 -0.42 -5.62 1.59
C ILE A 16 -0.10 -6.97 0.93
N GLU A 17 0.27 -6.97 -0.34
CA GLU A 17 0.65 -8.18 -1.07
C GLU A 17 2.16 -8.47 -0.97
N GLY A 18 2.98 -7.42 -0.89
CA GLY A 18 4.42 -7.57 -0.85
C GLY A 18 5.13 -6.30 -0.40
N ARG A 19 6.42 -6.44 -0.11
CA ARG A 19 7.32 -5.35 0.25
C ARG A 19 8.60 -5.45 -0.55
N GLU A 20 9.05 -4.31 -1.03
CA GLU A 20 10.30 -4.17 -1.74
C GLU A 20 11.08 -2.99 -1.13
N VAL A 21 12.34 -3.24 -0.78
CA VAL A 21 13.23 -2.19 -0.27
C VAL A 21 14.30 -1.93 -1.31
N LYS A 22 14.32 -0.70 -1.86
CA LYS A 22 15.36 -0.27 -2.80
C LYS A 22 16.35 0.64 -2.11
N ARG A 23 17.63 0.51 -2.48
CA ARG A 23 18.75 1.31 -1.94
C ARG A 23 19.55 1.99 -3.07
N PRO A 24 19.01 3.03 -3.72
CA PRO A 24 19.67 3.64 -4.89
C PRO A 24 20.93 4.47 -4.57
N ARG A 25 21.04 5.09 -3.38
CA ARG A 25 22.17 5.97 -2.98
C ARG A 25 22.35 6.03 -1.45
N ASN A 26 22.51 4.89 -0.78
CA ASN A 26 22.54 4.76 0.69
C ASN A 26 21.27 5.20 1.44
N LYS A 27 20.22 5.65 0.74
CA LYS A 27 18.89 5.82 1.29
C LYS A 27 18.09 4.55 1.09
N GLU A 28 17.56 4.01 2.17
CA GLU A 28 16.62 2.90 2.12
C GLU A 28 15.22 3.45 1.81
N ILE A 29 14.64 2.99 0.72
CA ILE A 29 13.27 3.32 0.32
C ILE A 29 12.49 2.02 0.35
N ALA A 30 11.68 1.86 1.39
CA ALA A 30 10.74 0.75 1.51
C ALA A 30 9.42 1.11 0.81
N SER A 31 9.01 0.26 -0.11
CA SER A 31 7.73 0.32 -0.80
C SER A 31 6.94 -0.94 -0.50
N VAL A 32 5.64 -0.81 -0.31
CA VAL A 32 4.72 -1.93 -0.17
C VAL A 32 3.74 -1.95 -1.32
N LYS A 33 3.45 -3.15 -1.82
CA LYS A 33 2.40 -3.38 -2.78
C LYS A 33 1.08 -3.47 -2.02
N MET A 34 0.26 -2.43 -2.12
CA MET A 34 -1.08 -2.41 -1.52
C MET A 34 -2.11 -2.82 -2.56
N VAL A 35 -2.99 -3.74 -2.16
CA VAL A 35 -4.14 -4.17 -2.94
C VAL A 35 -5.35 -3.37 -2.46
N TRP A 36 -6.08 -2.84 -3.42
CA TRP A 36 -7.21 -1.94 -3.27
C TRP A 36 -8.44 -2.63 -3.86
N GLY A 37 -9.54 -2.64 -3.10
CA GLY A 37 -10.82 -3.11 -3.62
C GLY A 37 -11.49 -2.01 -4.41
N GLY A 38 -11.72 -2.21 -5.70
CA GLY A 38 -12.42 -1.26 -6.56
C GLY A 38 -13.63 -1.87 -7.28
N PRO A 39 -14.49 -1.03 -7.88
CA PRO A 39 -15.70 -1.49 -8.58
C PRO A 39 -15.41 -2.37 -9.81
N ILE A 40 -14.18 -2.32 -10.34
CA ILE A 40 -13.73 -3.09 -11.52
C ILE A 40 -12.89 -4.33 -11.09
N GLY A 41 -12.58 -4.48 -9.80
CA GLY A 41 -11.81 -5.61 -9.27
C GLY A 41 -10.73 -5.18 -8.25
N GLU A 42 -9.82 -6.11 -7.94
CA GLU A 42 -8.64 -5.85 -7.13
C GLU A 42 -7.59 -5.10 -7.95
N ASN A 43 -7.21 -3.90 -7.51
CA ASN A 43 -6.12 -3.14 -8.10
C ASN A 43 -4.90 -3.17 -7.16
N ALA A 44 -3.69 -3.26 -7.70
CA ALA A 44 -2.48 -3.24 -6.86
C ALA A 44 -1.54 -2.10 -7.24
N THR A 45 -1.17 -1.28 -6.25
CA THR A 45 -0.23 -0.17 -6.44
C THR A 45 0.97 -0.28 -5.49
N TRP A 46 2.12 0.22 -5.92
CA TRP A 46 3.32 0.32 -5.10
C TRP A 46 3.36 1.66 -4.41
N GLU A 47 3.35 1.65 -3.08
CA GLU A 47 3.25 2.84 -2.25
C GLU A 47 4.37 2.87 -1.20
N LEU A 48 4.82 4.06 -0.82
CA LEU A 48 5.87 4.19 0.20
C LEU A 48 5.38 3.67 1.56
N GLU A 49 6.14 2.74 2.13
CA GLU A 49 5.85 2.14 3.42
C GLU A 49 5.71 3.20 4.50
N SER A 50 6.66 4.13 4.60
CA SER A 50 6.66 5.15 5.66
C SER A 50 5.40 6.02 5.64
N LYS A 51 4.84 6.30 4.46
CA LYS A 51 3.61 7.07 4.31
C LYS A 51 2.39 6.23 4.70
N LYS A 52 2.29 5.02 4.15
CA LYS A 52 1.12 4.14 4.36
C LYS A 52 1.08 3.53 5.75
N LYS A 53 2.21 3.32 6.40
CA LYS A 53 2.31 2.85 7.79
C LYS A 53 1.73 3.88 8.78
N SER A 54 1.80 5.17 8.44
CA SER A 54 1.16 6.23 9.23
C SER A 54 -0.35 6.30 8.96
N SER A 55 -0.78 6.13 7.70
CA SER A 55 -2.20 6.22 7.32
C SER A 55 -3.03 4.97 7.62
N TYR A 56 -2.44 3.78 7.50
CA TYR A 56 -3.11 2.48 7.65
C TYR A 56 -2.26 1.52 8.51
N PRO A 57 -1.91 1.88 9.76
CA PRO A 57 -1.07 1.05 10.63
C PRO A 57 -1.64 -0.36 10.85
N GLU A 58 -2.96 -0.53 10.78
CA GLU A 58 -3.67 -1.80 10.93
C GLU A 58 -3.31 -2.83 9.85
N LEU A 59 -2.92 -2.39 8.65
CA LEU A 59 -2.48 -3.29 7.58
C LEU A 59 -1.06 -3.82 7.81
N PHE A 60 -0.29 -3.13 8.65
CA PHE A 60 1.08 -3.50 9.02
C PHE A 60 1.15 -4.23 10.36
N SER A 61 0.08 -4.26 11.15
CA SER A 61 0.07 -4.84 12.50
C SER A 61 -0.07 -6.37 12.55
N GLY A 62 -0.16 -7.05 11.39
CA GLY A 62 0.09 -8.50 11.30
C GLY A 62 -0.97 -9.43 11.90
N ASN A 63 -2.17 -8.93 12.22
CA ASN A 63 -3.22 -9.75 12.86
C ASN A 63 -4.33 -10.25 11.93
N PHE A 64 -4.10 -10.33 10.62
CA PHE A 64 -4.98 -11.10 9.73
C PHE A 64 -4.70 -12.61 9.90
N ARG A 65 -5.28 -13.20 10.96
CA ARG A 65 -5.52 -14.64 11.21
C ARG A 65 -4.60 -15.67 10.50
N GLY A 66 -3.28 -15.47 10.50
CA GLY A 66 -2.32 -16.47 10.03
C GLY A 66 -1.26 -16.05 9.02
N ARG A 67 -1.14 -14.76 8.64
CA ARG A 67 0.00 -14.30 7.83
C ARG A 67 0.72 -13.14 8.49
N LYS A 68 1.95 -13.41 8.92
CA LYS A 68 2.91 -12.40 9.35
C LYS A 68 3.34 -11.62 8.11
N PHE A 69 3.07 -10.32 8.10
CA PHE A 69 3.75 -9.42 7.17
C PHE A 69 5.18 -9.28 7.71
N PHE A 70 6.08 -10.17 7.25
CA PHE A 70 7.52 -10.28 7.55
C PHE A 70 7.90 -11.03 8.84
#